data_AF-A0A959C1W8-F1
#
_entry.id   AF-A0A959C1W8-F1
#
_cell.length_a   1.000
_cell.length_b   1.000
_cell.length_c   1.000
_cell.angle_alpha   90.00
_cell.angle_beta   90.00
_cell.angle_gamma   90.00
#
_symmetry.space_group_name_H-M   'P 1'
#
loop_
_entity.id
_entity.type
_entity.pdbx_description
1 polymer ?
#
loop_
_entity_poly.entity_id
_entity_poly.type
_entity_poly.pdbx_seq_one_letter_code
_entity_poly.pdbx_strand_id
1 'polypeptide(L)'
;MRTRPTCAICALLLCMAALQATAQPASPLAQIPDSLYKVVVLQPTGNTIDSLIEMEVVPDTSRLYLLTMSAIDNSFAREIVSLYYYLQLYLKNKGERTTIEPAYLALTQNQGGFARFGFYLKGEGPMPNSPYIDIVAKTIEAPQDRLMSFTQLYPHEMGHVFYRLLSSDASMEETSRAVDIHYFPMITDYGIAFDEGFAEHIENAARLFEPNDSLKQGIFVDIRRLQGKMPGRIRGFENDYKAPLRLGYYKATMILWFQQLEDLRRYEQAMDGRVRFKNASMEKGSPEDRLSYRNSGVRSTTEPRNRPQAMATEGLVSYFFTSVLQSELPKRYQDTEFYRAFLYDTTAQAAPPDQWLSPVQNQFLKYFAVLHGYVTVEHSNRAQWIDFMEGYRQLFPEEWPVMERLFRSVDGQGYYTFLPPPLWLMVKEHQHRPLALDAFGAITVPVYTFDLNRAEEEDLLTISGMSQADARLLLKYRHRQGLFLSLSDAADVPGLSDKGKQALLACTFDEAYFQAMGEPELDIMALLISPLKHLLLNALPYLLVVLLVALWLFRGAATPRALAWRGLGYTGLWLAFVVAGLAATVLSDKPLLVWVVFWAAVTGITALALNKNGDRRRRAVVVMTLMAIFVGYNLV
;
A
#
# COMPACT_ATOMS: atom_id res chain seq x y z
N MET A 1 -64.32 -70.90 -17.04
CA MET A 1 -63.19 -70.56 -17.94
C MET A 1 -63.22 -69.07 -18.22
N ARG A 2 -62.02 -68.47 -18.24
CA ARG A 2 -61.70 -67.05 -18.50
C ARG A 2 -61.97 -66.06 -17.36
N THR A 3 -60.90 -65.96 -16.58
CA THR A 3 -60.48 -64.87 -15.69
C THR A 3 -60.29 -63.55 -16.43
N ARG A 4 -60.52 -62.43 -15.72
CA ARG A 4 -60.07 -61.08 -16.07
C ARG A 4 -59.30 -60.47 -14.89
N PRO A 5 -58.35 -59.55 -15.13
CA PRO A 5 -57.34 -59.14 -14.15
C PRO A 5 -57.59 -57.75 -13.58
N THR A 6 -57.32 -57.54 -12.28
CA THR A 6 -57.02 -56.23 -11.69
C THR A 6 -56.42 -56.41 -10.30
N CYS A 7 -55.10 -56.29 -10.16
CA CYS A 7 -54.41 -55.81 -8.95
C CYS A 7 -52.89 -55.80 -9.18
N ALA A 8 -52.38 -54.74 -9.79
CA ALA A 8 -50.93 -54.48 -9.87
C ALA A 8 -50.58 -52.99 -9.74
N ILE A 9 -51.48 -52.14 -9.22
CA ILE A 9 -51.26 -50.69 -9.12
C ILE A 9 -51.13 -50.20 -7.66
N CYS A 10 -51.56 -50.97 -6.65
CA CYS A 10 -51.44 -50.53 -5.24
C CYS A 10 -50.06 -50.78 -4.60
N ALA A 11 -49.17 -51.59 -5.20
CA ALA A 11 -47.86 -51.90 -4.61
C ALA A 11 -46.73 -50.92 -4.99
N LEU A 12 -46.90 -50.10 -6.03
CA LEU A 12 -45.88 -49.13 -6.46
C LEU A 12 -46.03 -47.74 -5.84
N LEU A 13 -47.21 -47.39 -5.32
CA LEU A 13 -47.46 -46.09 -4.69
C LEU A 13 -47.09 -46.04 -3.20
N LEU A 14 -46.87 -47.18 -2.56
CA LEU A 14 -46.44 -47.26 -1.15
C LEU A 14 -44.93 -47.38 -0.95
N CYS A 15 -44.14 -47.65 -2.01
CA CYS A 15 -42.67 -47.64 -1.95
C CYS A 15 -42.04 -46.29 -2.38
N MET A 16 -42.80 -45.37 -2.98
CA MET A 16 -42.30 -44.00 -3.26
C MET A 16 -42.57 -42.99 -2.15
N ALA A 17 -43.42 -43.30 -1.17
CA ALA A 17 -43.70 -42.44 -0.02
C ALA A 17 -42.77 -42.68 1.19
N ALA A 18 -41.82 -43.62 1.07
CA ALA A 18 -40.86 -43.98 2.11
C ALA A 18 -39.39 -43.88 1.63
N LEU A 19 -39.11 -43.17 0.53
CA LEU A 19 -37.81 -42.53 0.38
C LEU A 19 -37.84 -41.30 1.29
N GLN A 20 -37.18 -41.49 2.43
CA GLN A 20 -36.81 -40.47 3.40
C GLN A 20 -36.71 -39.10 2.74
N ALA A 21 -37.65 -38.22 3.08
CA ALA A 21 -37.31 -36.83 3.29
C ALA A 21 -36.31 -36.82 4.44
N THR A 22 -35.05 -37.16 4.16
CA THR A 22 -33.94 -36.66 4.97
C THR A 22 -34.06 -35.17 4.79
N ALA A 23 -34.64 -34.48 5.77
CA ALA A 23 -34.51 -33.04 5.88
C ALA A 23 -33.03 -32.76 5.63
N GLN A 24 -32.70 -32.03 4.55
CA GLN A 24 -31.34 -31.53 4.39
C GLN A 24 -31.01 -30.87 5.73
N PRO A 25 -29.92 -31.29 6.41
CA PRO A 25 -29.52 -30.62 7.64
C PRO A 25 -29.46 -29.13 7.30
N ALA A 26 -30.21 -28.33 8.05
CA ALA A 26 -30.20 -26.88 7.87
C ALA A 26 -28.74 -26.44 7.85
N SER A 27 -28.38 -25.56 6.91
CA SER A 27 -27.02 -25.01 6.87
C SER A 27 -26.62 -24.57 8.28
N PRO A 28 -25.41 -24.87 8.78
CA PRO A 28 -24.96 -24.38 10.08
C PRO A 28 -25.10 -22.85 10.22
N LEU A 29 -25.06 -22.13 9.10
CA LEU A 29 -25.33 -20.68 9.01
C LEU A 29 -26.78 -20.31 9.36
N ALA A 30 -27.75 -21.18 9.08
CA ALA A 30 -29.18 -20.97 9.40
C ALA A 30 -29.47 -21.03 10.91
N GLN A 31 -28.48 -21.39 11.74
CA GLN A 31 -28.58 -21.38 13.19
C GLN A 31 -28.00 -20.10 13.83
N ILE A 32 -27.42 -19.20 13.03
CA ILE A 32 -26.88 -17.93 13.52
C ILE A 32 -28.02 -16.93 13.71
N PRO A 33 -28.17 -16.31 14.90
CA PRO A 33 -29.13 -15.23 15.08
C PRO A 33 -28.87 -14.07 14.12
N ASP A 34 -29.89 -13.62 13.38
CA ASP A 34 -29.83 -12.45 12.47
C ASP A 34 -29.31 -11.17 13.16
N SER A 35 -29.44 -11.08 14.48
CA SER A 35 -28.94 -9.97 15.30
C SER A 35 -27.42 -9.94 15.43
N LEU A 36 -26.73 -11.07 15.26
CA LEU A 36 -25.27 -11.19 15.40
C LEU A 36 -24.53 -11.04 14.06
N TYR A 37 -25.26 -11.09 12.96
CA TYR A 37 -24.74 -10.94 11.60
C TYR A 37 -25.05 -9.54 11.06
N LYS A 38 -24.78 -8.50 11.87
CA LYS A 38 -25.06 -7.10 11.54
C LYS A 38 -23.81 -6.25 11.56
N VAL A 39 -23.72 -5.35 10.59
CA VAL A 39 -22.81 -4.21 10.62
C VAL A 39 -23.51 -3.08 11.36
N VAL A 40 -22.84 -2.51 12.35
CA VAL A 40 -23.30 -1.30 13.06
C VAL A 40 -22.52 -0.12 12.52
N VAL A 41 -23.23 0.79 11.85
CA VAL A 41 -22.64 2.02 11.31
C VAL A 41 -22.65 3.08 12.41
N LEU A 42 -21.48 3.63 12.67
CA LEU A 42 -21.22 4.60 13.74
C LEU A 42 -20.80 5.94 13.14
N GLN A 43 -21.02 7.02 13.88
CA GLN A 43 -20.44 8.33 13.61
C GLN A 43 -19.93 8.97 14.92
N PRO A 44 -18.83 9.73 14.88
CA PRO A 44 -18.31 10.39 16.07
C PRO A 44 -19.22 11.55 16.50
N THR A 45 -19.45 11.69 17.80
CA THR A 45 -20.22 12.81 18.36
C THR A 45 -19.38 14.09 18.50
N GLY A 46 -18.05 13.94 18.42
CA GLY A 46 -17.07 14.99 18.70
C GLY A 46 -16.61 15.05 20.17
N ASN A 47 -17.18 14.20 21.04
CA ASN A 47 -16.78 14.10 22.44
C ASN A 47 -15.80 12.94 22.66
N THR A 48 -15.06 13.01 23.76
CA THR A 48 -14.23 11.92 24.28
C THR A 48 -14.63 11.67 25.74
N ILE A 49 -14.87 10.41 26.10
CA ILE A 49 -15.20 9.97 27.47
C ILE A 49 -14.15 8.94 27.88
N ASP A 50 -13.45 9.18 28.98
CA ASP A 50 -12.39 8.30 29.49
C ASP A 50 -11.30 7.97 28.44
N SER A 51 -10.92 8.97 27.63
CA SER A 51 -9.96 8.85 26.51
C SER A 51 -10.47 8.03 25.30
N LEU A 52 -11.71 7.55 25.35
CA LEU A 52 -12.37 6.88 24.21
C LEU A 52 -13.23 7.88 23.44
N ILE A 53 -13.17 7.83 22.11
CA ILE A 53 -14.04 8.65 21.26
C ILE A 53 -15.49 8.19 21.46
N GLU A 54 -16.38 9.14 21.75
CA GLU A 54 -17.81 8.85 21.82
C GLU A 54 -18.39 8.73 20.41
N MET A 55 -19.05 7.60 20.17
CA MET A 55 -19.70 7.25 18.91
C MET A 55 -21.20 7.09 19.12
N GLU A 56 -21.99 7.43 18.12
CA GLU A 56 -23.42 7.15 18.09
C GLU A 56 -23.79 6.35 16.84
N VAL A 57 -24.84 5.54 16.97
CA VAL A 57 -25.35 4.72 15.86
C VAL A 57 -26.00 5.61 14.82
N VAL A 58 -25.57 5.46 13.58
CA VAL A 58 -26.20 6.13 12.43
C VAL A 58 -27.57 5.49 12.18
N PRO A 59 -28.68 6.27 12.15
CA PRO A 59 -30.01 5.71 11.94
C PRO A 59 -30.13 4.92 10.64
N ASP A 60 -30.84 3.79 10.69
CA ASP A 60 -31.07 2.89 9.55
C ASP A 60 -31.84 3.54 8.39
N THR A 61 -32.63 4.58 8.70
CA THR A 61 -33.34 5.41 7.73
C THR A 61 -32.48 6.48 7.06
N SER A 62 -31.25 6.71 7.54
CA SER A 62 -30.38 7.75 7.00
C SER A 62 -29.82 7.36 5.62
N ARG A 63 -29.62 8.35 4.74
CA ARG A 63 -28.99 8.13 3.44
C ARG A 63 -27.61 7.47 3.56
N LEU A 64 -26.83 7.91 4.54
CA LEU A 64 -25.47 7.41 4.74
C LEU A 64 -25.49 5.92 5.12
N TYR A 65 -26.34 5.51 6.06
CA TYR A 65 -26.53 4.10 6.40
C TYR A 65 -26.94 3.27 5.19
N LEU A 66 -27.95 3.72 4.44
CA LEU A 66 -28.47 2.98 3.29
C LEU A 66 -27.41 2.80 2.19
N LEU A 67 -26.58 3.82 1.94
CA LEU A 67 -25.46 3.72 1.01
C LEU A 67 -24.39 2.74 1.51
N THR A 68 -24.02 2.82 2.79
CA THR A 68 -23.04 1.92 3.40
C THR A 68 -23.49 0.47 3.33
N MET A 69 -24.71 0.17 3.80
CA MET A 69 -25.23 -1.19 3.76
C MET A 69 -25.38 -1.71 2.34
N SER A 70 -25.83 -0.87 1.40
CA SER A 70 -25.86 -1.22 -0.02
C SER A 70 -24.48 -1.57 -0.57
N ALA A 71 -23.43 -0.82 -0.20
CA ALA A 71 -22.07 -1.11 -0.62
C ALA A 71 -21.55 -2.42 -0.01
N ILE A 72 -21.89 -2.73 1.24
CA ILE A 72 -21.51 -3.98 1.90
C ILE A 72 -22.23 -5.17 1.28
N ASP A 73 -23.56 -5.11 1.21
CA ASP A 73 -24.42 -6.22 0.80
C ASP A 73 -24.23 -6.63 -0.66
N ASN A 74 -23.83 -5.68 -1.51
CA ASN A 74 -23.65 -5.88 -2.95
C ASN A 74 -22.19 -6.02 -3.38
N SER A 75 -21.26 -6.28 -2.44
CA SER A 75 -19.83 -6.47 -2.75
C SER A 75 -19.19 -7.60 -1.95
N PHE A 76 -17.89 -7.84 -2.18
CA PHE A 76 -17.11 -8.77 -1.38
C PHE A 76 -17.02 -8.42 0.12
N ALA A 77 -17.32 -7.17 0.51
CA ALA A 77 -17.32 -6.76 1.91
C ALA A 77 -18.27 -7.62 2.78
N ARG A 78 -19.38 -8.12 2.22
CA ARG A 78 -20.26 -9.08 2.92
C ARG A 78 -19.56 -10.39 3.27
N GLU A 79 -18.72 -10.91 2.38
CA GLU A 79 -17.93 -12.12 2.64
C GLU A 79 -16.98 -11.89 3.81
N ILE A 80 -16.37 -10.70 3.86
CA ILE A 80 -15.46 -10.30 4.95
C ILE A 80 -16.16 -10.16 6.29
N VAL A 81 -17.38 -9.62 6.33
CA VAL A 81 -18.20 -9.60 7.56
C VAL A 81 -18.50 -11.02 8.03
N SER A 82 -18.73 -11.96 7.10
CA SER A 82 -18.91 -13.38 7.43
C SER A 82 -17.66 -14.00 8.07
N LEU A 83 -16.50 -13.69 7.50
CA LEU A 83 -15.21 -14.15 8.01
C LEU A 83 -14.93 -13.61 9.41
N TYR A 84 -15.23 -12.33 9.65
CA TYR A 84 -15.15 -11.74 10.99
C TYR A 84 -16.01 -12.49 12.01
N TYR A 85 -17.22 -12.90 11.60
CA TYR A 85 -18.09 -13.69 12.45
C TYR A 85 -17.52 -15.08 12.76
N TYR A 86 -17.01 -15.81 11.76
CA TYR A 86 -16.34 -17.10 11.98
C TYR A 86 -15.12 -17.00 12.89
N LEU A 87 -14.34 -15.93 12.74
CA LEU A 87 -13.20 -15.64 13.61
C LEU A 87 -13.65 -15.47 15.08
N GLN A 88 -14.71 -14.72 15.32
CA GLN A 88 -15.24 -14.53 16.68
C GLN A 88 -15.77 -15.85 17.28
N LEU A 89 -16.42 -16.69 16.47
CA LEU A 89 -16.82 -18.03 16.89
C LEU A 89 -15.64 -18.91 17.26
N TYR A 90 -14.59 -18.88 16.42
CA TYR A 90 -13.35 -19.58 16.68
C TYR A 90 -12.73 -19.18 18.02
N LEU A 91 -12.53 -17.88 18.25
CA LEU A 91 -11.97 -17.37 19.51
C LEU A 91 -12.86 -17.71 20.71
N LYS A 92 -14.19 -17.59 20.56
CA LYS A 92 -15.14 -17.97 21.61
C LYS A 92 -15.04 -19.45 21.97
N ASN A 93 -15.02 -20.33 20.97
CA ASN A 93 -14.94 -21.77 21.18
C ASN A 93 -13.56 -22.24 21.65
N LYS A 94 -12.51 -21.41 21.47
CA LYS A 94 -11.19 -21.58 22.09
C LYS A 94 -11.11 -21.03 23.52
N GLY A 95 -12.12 -20.32 23.99
CA GLY A 95 -12.15 -19.73 25.33
C GLY A 95 -11.45 -18.38 25.45
N GLU A 96 -11.00 -17.80 24.34
CA GLU A 96 -10.30 -16.50 24.29
C GLU A 96 -11.28 -15.31 24.28
N ARG A 97 -12.57 -15.59 24.03
CA ARG A 97 -13.63 -14.57 24.06
C ARG A 97 -14.93 -15.11 24.64
N THR A 98 -15.67 -14.26 25.34
CA THR A 98 -16.95 -14.65 25.97
C THR A 98 -18.15 -14.25 25.13
N THR A 99 -18.03 -13.20 24.31
CA THR A 99 -19.12 -12.62 23.53
C THR A 99 -18.78 -12.52 22.04
N ILE A 100 -19.84 -12.52 21.24
CA ILE A 100 -19.78 -12.18 19.81
C ILE A 100 -20.36 -10.78 19.67
N GLU A 101 -19.68 -9.93 18.92
CA GLU A 101 -20.02 -8.53 18.70
C GLU A 101 -20.30 -8.30 17.20
N PRO A 102 -21.12 -7.29 16.85
CA PRO A 102 -21.30 -6.90 15.46
C PRO A 102 -20.00 -6.33 14.88
N ALA A 103 -19.93 -6.25 13.55
CA ALA A 103 -18.86 -5.50 12.88
C ALA A 103 -19.16 -4.00 13.00
N TYR A 104 -18.31 -3.26 13.70
CA TYR A 104 -18.47 -1.81 13.83
C TYR A 104 -17.74 -1.08 12.69
N LEU A 105 -18.44 -0.15 12.03
CA LEU A 105 -17.91 0.70 10.97
C LEU A 105 -18.17 2.16 11.32
N ALA A 106 -17.12 2.89 11.68
CA ALA A 106 -17.20 4.32 11.95
C ALA A 106 -17.02 5.11 10.64
N LEU A 107 -17.93 6.05 10.39
CA LEU A 107 -17.86 6.98 9.28
C LEU A 107 -17.43 8.34 9.80
N THR A 108 -16.14 8.64 9.65
CA THR A 108 -15.55 9.86 10.20
C THR A 108 -15.18 10.86 9.11
N GLN A 109 -14.64 12.01 9.53
CA GLN A 109 -13.99 12.99 8.67
C GLN A 109 -12.46 12.90 8.75
N ASN A 110 -11.92 11.95 9.54
CA ASN A 110 -10.49 11.72 9.62
C ASN A 110 -9.99 11.28 8.24
N GLN A 111 -8.81 11.71 7.83
CA GLN A 111 -8.24 11.26 6.56
C GLN A 111 -7.76 9.82 6.70
N GLY A 112 -8.16 8.93 5.80
CA GLY A 112 -7.69 7.53 5.75
C GLY A 112 -8.79 6.49 6.04
N GLY A 113 -8.45 5.23 5.80
CA GLY A 113 -9.14 4.07 6.37
C GLY A 113 -8.22 3.46 7.42
N PHE A 114 -8.72 3.13 8.62
CA PHE A 114 -7.89 2.52 9.65
C PHE A 114 -8.68 1.53 10.50
N ALA A 115 -8.09 0.37 10.76
CA ALA A 115 -8.48 -0.49 11.87
C ALA A 115 -8.17 0.18 13.21
N ARG A 116 -9.17 0.26 14.09
CA ARG A 116 -9.06 0.89 15.41
C ARG A 116 -9.71 0.02 16.49
N PHE A 117 -9.34 0.27 17.74
CA PHE A 117 -9.85 -0.44 18.91
C PHE A 117 -10.21 0.57 19.98
N GLY A 118 -11.31 0.33 20.69
CA GLY A 118 -11.72 1.18 21.80
C GLY A 118 -12.57 2.37 21.34
N PHE A 119 -13.82 2.41 21.81
CA PHE A 119 -14.71 3.56 21.67
C PHE A 119 -15.75 3.57 22.79
N TYR A 120 -16.44 4.69 22.98
CA TYR A 120 -17.59 4.78 23.88
C TYR A 120 -18.87 4.82 23.05
N LEU A 121 -19.75 3.82 23.19
CA LEU A 121 -21.01 3.77 22.46
C LEU A 121 -22.11 4.48 23.24
N LYS A 122 -22.61 5.58 22.69
CA LYS A 122 -23.68 6.39 23.30
C LYS A 122 -24.92 5.53 23.55
N GLY A 123 -25.28 5.36 24.82
CA GLY A 123 -26.42 4.55 25.28
C GLY A 123 -26.06 3.13 25.76
N GLU A 124 -24.89 2.60 25.39
CA GLU A 124 -24.43 1.27 25.81
C GLU A 124 -23.23 1.31 26.76
N GLY A 125 -22.34 2.31 26.63
CA GLY A 125 -21.18 2.51 27.50
C GLY A 125 -19.83 2.23 26.81
N PRO A 126 -18.75 2.04 27.59
CA PRO A 126 -17.40 1.89 27.05
C PRO A 126 -17.19 0.51 26.39
N MET A 127 -16.56 0.50 25.23
CA MET A 127 -16.18 -0.67 24.42
C MET A 127 -14.65 -0.67 24.19
N PRO A 128 -13.82 -0.82 25.25
CA PRO A 128 -12.37 -0.51 25.20
C PRO A 128 -11.56 -1.45 24.29
N ASN A 129 -12.04 -2.68 24.08
CA ASN A 129 -11.34 -3.71 23.31
C ASN A 129 -12.06 -4.07 22.00
N SER A 130 -13.18 -3.41 21.69
CA SER A 130 -13.95 -3.71 20.48
C SER A 130 -13.28 -3.08 19.27
N PRO A 131 -13.02 -3.86 18.21
CA PRO A 131 -12.50 -3.32 16.96
C PRO A 131 -13.59 -2.53 16.22
N TYR A 132 -13.18 -1.53 15.48
CA TYR A 132 -14.00 -0.86 14.48
C TYR A 132 -13.12 -0.43 13.31
N ILE A 133 -13.72 -0.35 12.13
CA ILE A 133 -13.06 0.21 10.95
C ILE A 133 -13.47 1.68 10.85
N ASP A 134 -12.51 2.60 10.84
CA ASP A 134 -12.72 4.01 10.56
C ASP A 134 -12.58 4.24 9.05
N ILE A 135 -13.62 4.77 8.39
CA ILE A 135 -13.61 5.13 6.96
C ILE A 135 -14.09 6.57 6.80
N VAL A 136 -13.40 7.35 5.96
CA VAL A 136 -13.89 8.68 5.52
C VAL A 136 -15.29 8.53 4.90
N ALA A 137 -16.29 9.24 5.41
CA ALA A 137 -17.66 9.16 4.90
C ALA A 137 -17.79 9.39 3.38
N LYS A 138 -16.93 10.26 2.80
CA LYS A 138 -16.89 10.53 1.34
C LYS A 138 -16.51 9.30 0.51
N THR A 139 -15.78 8.34 1.07
CA THR A 139 -15.42 7.10 0.37
C THR A 139 -16.65 6.22 0.11
N ILE A 140 -17.67 6.29 0.97
CA ILE A 140 -18.96 5.62 0.76
C ILE A 140 -19.74 6.28 -0.37
N GLU A 141 -19.69 7.61 -0.47
CA GLU A 141 -20.40 8.36 -1.50
C GLU A 141 -19.70 8.32 -2.87
N ALA A 142 -18.42 7.96 -2.89
CA ALA A 142 -17.63 7.83 -4.11
C ALA A 142 -18.08 6.60 -4.94
N PRO A 143 -17.72 6.55 -6.23
CA PRO A 143 -17.98 5.37 -7.06
C PRO A 143 -17.30 4.12 -6.50
N GLN A 144 -18.10 3.08 -6.23
CA GLN A 144 -17.63 1.83 -5.63
C GLN A 144 -16.90 0.91 -6.62
N ASP A 145 -16.95 1.25 -7.91
CA ASP A 145 -16.37 0.52 -9.04
C ASP A 145 -14.95 1.02 -9.38
N ARG A 146 -14.25 1.66 -8.45
CA ARG A 146 -12.90 2.22 -8.63
C ARG A 146 -11.87 1.47 -7.81
N LEU A 147 -10.61 1.56 -8.24
CA LEU A 147 -9.51 1.04 -7.43
C LEU A 147 -9.44 1.81 -6.10
N MET A 148 -9.26 1.09 -4.99
CA MET A 148 -9.29 1.63 -3.61
C MET A 148 -10.63 2.26 -3.21
N SER A 149 -11.75 1.81 -3.80
CA SER A 149 -13.07 2.12 -3.25
C SER A 149 -13.29 1.43 -1.90
N PHE A 150 -14.38 1.78 -1.22
CA PHE A 150 -14.73 1.16 0.06
C PHE A 150 -14.82 -0.37 -0.03
N THR A 151 -15.24 -0.93 -1.17
CA THR A 151 -15.35 -2.39 -1.37
C THR A 151 -14.02 -3.12 -1.34
N GLN A 152 -12.89 -2.41 -1.42
CA GLN A 152 -11.53 -2.97 -1.28
C GLN A 152 -10.87 -2.49 0.01
N LEU A 153 -11.07 -1.22 0.37
CA LEU A 153 -10.49 -0.62 1.58
C LEU A 153 -11.05 -1.28 2.85
N TYR A 154 -12.37 -1.50 2.94
CA TYR A 154 -12.94 -2.15 4.12
C TYR A 154 -12.42 -3.59 4.34
N PRO A 155 -12.33 -4.45 3.30
CA PRO A 155 -11.62 -5.73 3.40
C PRO A 155 -10.16 -5.63 3.86
N HIS A 156 -9.41 -4.63 3.38
CA HIS A 156 -8.03 -4.39 3.81
C HIS A 156 -7.98 -4.13 5.32
N GLU A 157 -8.73 -3.14 5.81
CA GLU A 157 -8.72 -2.78 7.23
C GLU A 157 -9.22 -3.90 8.15
N MET A 158 -10.20 -4.69 7.67
CA MET A 158 -10.63 -5.87 8.40
C MET A 158 -9.53 -6.94 8.50
N GLY A 159 -8.59 -6.96 7.56
CA GLY A 159 -7.38 -7.79 7.61
C GLY A 159 -6.53 -7.53 8.84
N HIS A 160 -6.26 -6.26 9.16
CA HIS A 160 -5.55 -5.87 10.37
C HIS A 160 -6.32 -6.30 11.63
N VAL A 161 -7.65 -6.16 11.63
CA VAL A 161 -8.50 -6.65 12.73
C VAL A 161 -8.38 -8.17 12.89
N PHE A 162 -8.40 -8.92 11.79
CA PHE A 162 -8.22 -10.38 11.85
C PHE A 162 -6.87 -10.75 12.43
N TYR A 163 -5.81 -10.13 11.92
CA TYR A 163 -4.45 -10.39 12.38
C TYR A 163 -4.34 -10.12 13.88
N ARG A 164 -4.69 -8.91 14.33
CA ARG A 164 -4.61 -8.51 15.74
C ARG A 164 -5.47 -9.34 16.70
N LEU A 165 -6.66 -9.80 16.28
CA LEU A 165 -7.51 -10.64 17.12
C LEU A 165 -7.00 -12.09 17.24
N LEU A 166 -6.23 -12.57 16.26
CA LEU A 166 -5.75 -13.95 16.23
C LEU A 166 -4.36 -14.08 16.84
N SER A 167 -3.46 -13.15 16.55
CA SER A 167 -2.12 -13.16 17.12
C SER A 167 -2.19 -12.64 18.56
N SER A 168 -2.10 -13.55 19.53
CA SER A 168 -2.17 -13.24 20.96
C SER A 168 -1.18 -12.13 21.33
N ASP A 169 -1.67 -10.94 21.72
CA ASP A 169 -1.15 -10.04 22.76
C ASP A 169 -1.79 -8.64 22.68
N ALA A 170 -2.08 -8.04 23.84
CA ALA A 170 -2.85 -6.80 23.97
C ALA A 170 -2.06 -5.52 23.66
N SER A 171 -0.73 -5.57 23.65
CA SER A 171 0.15 -4.41 23.46
C SER A 171 0.74 -4.39 22.05
N MET A 172 -0.09 -4.11 21.05
CA MET A 172 0.40 -3.66 19.74
C MET A 172 0.80 -2.18 19.79
N GLU A 173 1.66 -1.82 20.75
CA GLU A 173 2.46 -0.59 20.56
C GLU A 173 3.50 -0.95 19.51
N GLU A 174 3.14 -0.72 18.24
CA GLU A 174 3.98 -0.90 17.06
C GLU A 174 5.23 -0.03 17.17
N THR A 175 6.26 -0.54 17.84
CA THR A 175 7.59 0.09 17.83
C THR A 175 8.35 -0.42 16.62
N SER A 176 7.87 -0.02 15.44
CA SER A 176 8.65 -0.10 14.20
C SER A 176 10.00 0.55 14.43
N ARG A 177 11.08 -0.13 14.01
CA ARG A 177 12.41 0.49 14.02
C ARG A 177 12.72 1.19 12.71
N ALA A 178 11.92 0.98 11.67
CA ALA A 178 12.02 1.73 10.41
C ALA A 178 11.46 3.15 10.59
N VAL A 179 12.25 4.16 10.18
CA VAL A 179 11.78 5.55 10.04
C VAL A 179 10.99 5.79 8.76
N ASP A 180 11.17 4.92 7.77
CA ASP A 180 10.48 4.96 6.48
C ASP A 180 9.00 4.64 6.68
N ILE A 181 8.10 5.41 6.06
CA ILE A 181 6.69 5.03 5.96
C ILE A 181 6.61 3.79 5.06
N HIS A 182 5.80 2.82 5.47
CA HIS A 182 5.61 1.58 4.71
C HIS A 182 4.86 1.84 3.38
N TYR A 183 5.26 1.08 2.36
CA TYR A 183 4.70 1.08 1.00
C TYR A 183 4.95 -0.29 0.38
N PHE A 184 4.13 -0.66 -0.61
CA PHE A 184 4.00 -2.01 -1.15
C PHE A 184 5.34 -2.68 -1.50
N PRO A 185 6.28 -2.01 -2.20
CA PRO A 185 7.55 -2.62 -2.56
C PRO A 185 8.71 -2.25 -1.61
N MET A 186 8.45 -1.53 -0.52
CA MET A 186 9.49 -1.07 0.40
C MET A 186 9.93 -2.15 1.38
N ILE A 187 11.10 -1.94 1.98
CA ILE A 187 11.62 -2.80 3.03
C ILE A 187 11.32 -2.11 4.35
N THR A 188 10.61 -2.80 5.23
CA THR A 188 10.21 -2.33 6.57
C THR A 188 10.71 -3.35 7.61
N ASP A 189 9.87 -3.66 8.59
CA ASP A 189 10.05 -4.60 9.67
C ASP A 189 9.28 -5.88 9.34
N TYR A 190 9.65 -7.03 9.93
CA TYR A 190 8.93 -8.27 9.64
C TYR A 190 7.46 -8.23 10.08
N GLY A 191 7.18 -7.59 11.22
CA GLY A 191 5.82 -7.45 11.74
C GLY A 191 4.94 -6.61 10.83
N ILE A 192 5.39 -5.39 10.49
CA ILE A 192 4.68 -4.49 9.57
C ILE A 192 4.50 -5.15 8.21
N ALA A 193 5.57 -5.70 7.62
CA ALA A 193 5.49 -6.35 6.32
C ALA A 193 4.48 -7.52 6.32
N PHE A 194 4.40 -8.28 7.41
CA PHE A 194 3.44 -9.36 7.50
C PHE A 194 2.00 -8.86 7.67
N ASP A 195 1.78 -7.89 8.56
CA ASP A 195 0.45 -7.32 8.82
C ASP A 195 -0.12 -6.64 7.57
N GLU A 196 0.60 -5.67 7.03
CA GLU A 196 0.23 -4.95 5.80
C GLU A 196 0.08 -5.91 4.63
N GLY A 197 1.04 -6.81 4.43
CA GLY A 197 0.97 -7.78 3.34
C GLY A 197 -0.21 -8.74 3.49
N PHE A 198 -0.59 -9.09 4.72
CA PHE A 198 -1.79 -9.87 4.99
C PHE A 198 -3.05 -9.03 4.76
N ALA A 199 -3.13 -7.76 5.16
CA ALA A 199 -4.27 -6.91 4.85
C ALA A 199 -4.44 -6.68 3.32
N GLU A 200 -3.36 -6.39 2.61
CA GLU A 200 -3.33 -6.19 1.17
C GLU A 200 -3.72 -7.43 0.36
N HIS A 201 -3.41 -8.65 0.84
CA HIS A 201 -3.87 -9.85 0.14
C HIS A 201 -5.40 -9.97 0.19
N ILE A 202 -6.04 -9.45 1.24
CA ILE A 202 -7.50 -9.47 1.41
C ILE A 202 -8.14 -8.42 0.50
N GLU A 203 -7.49 -7.26 0.35
CA GLU A 203 -7.80 -6.27 -0.68
C GLU A 203 -7.77 -6.90 -2.10
N ASN A 204 -6.76 -7.72 -2.38
CA ASN A 204 -6.67 -8.47 -3.64
C ASN A 204 -7.73 -9.57 -3.76
N ALA A 205 -8.07 -10.26 -2.68
CA ALA A 205 -9.18 -11.20 -2.64
C ALA A 205 -10.50 -10.52 -3.00
N ALA A 206 -10.74 -9.31 -2.48
CA ALA A 206 -11.92 -8.53 -2.80
C ALA A 206 -12.06 -8.25 -4.30
N ARG A 207 -10.95 -7.96 -5.00
CA ARG A 207 -10.95 -7.76 -6.46
C ARG A 207 -11.19 -9.04 -7.24
N LEU A 208 -10.52 -10.13 -6.83
CA LEU A 208 -10.53 -11.40 -7.55
C LEU A 208 -11.88 -12.12 -7.41
N PHE A 209 -12.50 -12.03 -6.23
CA PHE A 209 -13.71 -12.74 -5.85
C PHE A 209 -14.93 -11.83 -5.70
N GLU A 210 -14.88 -10.59 -6.19
CA GLU A 210 -16.02 -9.67 -6.22
C GLU A 210 -17.25 -10.35 -6.88
N PRO A 211 -18.35 -10.57 -6.13
CA PRO A 211 -19.54 -11.22 -6.65
C PRO A 211 -20.36 -10.34 -7.61
N ASN A 212 -20.23 -9.02 -7.53
CA ASN A 212 -20.93 -8.09 -8.39
C ASN A 212 -20.12 -7.81 -9.67
N ASP A 213 -20.55 -8.40 -10.78
CA ASP A 213 -19.89 -8.27 -12.08
C ASP A 213 -19.70 -6.81 -12.52
N SER A 214 -20.65 -5.91 -12.21
CA SER A 214 -20.53 -4.49 -12.58
C SER A 214 -19.41 -3.80 -11.80
N LEU A 215 -19.34 -4.04 -10.48
CA LEU A 215 -18.28 -3.49 -9.64
C LEU A 215 -16.93 -4.05 -10.08
N LYS A 216 -16.84 -5.37 -10.25
CA LYS A 216 -15.64 -6.05 -10.72
C LYS A 216 -15.14 -5.47 -12.03
N GLN A 217 -16.00 -5.38 -13.04
CA GLN A 217 -15.64 -4.84 -14.35
C GLN A 217 -15.17 -3.39 -14.26
N GLY A 218 -15.85 -2.54 -13.48
CA GLY A 218 -15.44 -1.15 -13.26
C GLY A 218 -14.05 -1.04 -12.63
N ILE A 219 -13.77 -1.83 -11.59
CA ILE A 219 -12.45 -1.87 -10.93
C ILE A 219 -11.37 -2.22 -11.94
N PHE A 220 -11.59 -3.26 -12.77
CA PHE A 220 -10.63 -3.66 -13.80
C PHE A 220 -10.51 -2.67 -14.96
N VAL A 221 -11.57 -1.93 -15.30
CA VAL A 221 -11.47 -0.78 -16.23
C VAL A 221 -10.59 0.31 -15.63
N ASP A 222 -10.73 0.59 -14.34
CA ASP A 222 -9.95 1.62 -13.66
C ASP A 222 -8.47 1.24 -13.54
N ILE A 223 -8.17 -0.03 -13.24
CA ILE A 223 -6.82 -0.59 -13.29
C ILE A 223 -6.21 -0.37 -14.68
N ARG A 224 -6.91 -0.76 -15.77
CA ARG A 224 -6.42 -0.55 -17.15
C ARG A 224 -6.19 0.92 -17.50
N ARG A 225 -7.03 1.82 -16.98
CA ARG A 225 -6.86 3.27 -17.13
C ARG A 225 -5.56 3.74 -16.44
N LEU A 226 -5.30 3.28 -15.22
CA LEU A 226 -4.07 3.61 -14.49
C LEU A 226 -2.83 3.02 -15.17
N GLN A 227 -2.90 1.78 -15.67
CA GLN A 227 -1.86 1.14 -16.47
C GLN A 227 -1.44 1.96 -17.69
N GLY A 228 -2.40 2.56 -18.38
CA GLY A 228 -2.12 3.45 -19.52
C GLY A 228 -1.47 4.78 -19.10
N LYS A 229 -1.76 5.26 -17.88
CA LYS A 229 -1.36 6.58 -17.39
C LYS A 229 0.01 6.61 -16.72
N MET A 230 0.33 5.59 -15.91
CA MET A 230 1.55 5.56 -15.08
C MET A 230 2.87 5.58 -15.87
N PRO A 231 3.03 4.90 -17.03
CA PRO A 231 4.32 4.82 -17.72
C PRO A 231 4.91 6.20 -18.09
N GLY A 232 4.07 7.16 -18.49
CA GLY A 232 4.50 8.51 -18.82
C GLY A 232 4.99 9.27 -17.58
N ARG A 233 4.25 9.15 -16.46
CA ARG A 233 4.61 9.78 -15.18
C ARG A 233 5.90 9.22 -14.60
N ILE A 234 6.05 7.89 -14.61
CA ILE A 234 7.28 7.23 -14.17
C ILE A 234 8.46 7.69 -15.03
N ARG A 235 8.34 7.69 -16.37
CA ARG A 235 9.43 8.13 -17.24
C ARG A 235 9.82 9.59 -16.99
N GLY A 236 8.84 10.47 -16.84
CA GLY A 236 9.08 11.87 -16.51
C GLY A 236 9.79 12.05 -15.17
N PHE A 237 9.38 11.29 -14.14
CA PHE A 237 10.02 11.26 -12.82
C PHE A 237 11.47 10.75 -12.90
N GLU A 238 11.72 9.67 -13.64
CA GLU A 238 13.08 9.18 -13.88
C GLU A 238 13.95 10.22 -14.58
N ASN A 239 13.40 10.89 -15.59
CA ASN A 239 14.10 11.95 -16.31
C ASN A 239 14.44 13.12 -15.38
N ASP A 240 13.55 13.50 -14.45
CA ASP A 240 13.81 14.55 -13.47
C ASP A 240 14.98 14.25 -12.51
N TYR A 241 15.34 12.98 -12.31
CA TYR A 241 16.58 12.62 -11.60
C TYR A 241 17.80 12.51 -12.53
N LYS A 242 17.62 12.01 -13.76
CA LYS A 242 18.73 11.62 -14.66
C LYS A 242 19.24 12.79 -15.52
N ALA A 243 18.33 13.61 -16.04
CA ALA A 243 18.66 14.61 -17.03
C ALA A 243 18.99 15.98 -16.38
N PRO A 244 20.07 16.64 -16.83
CA PRO A 244 20.55 17.85 -16.19
C PRO A 244 19.60 19.02 -16.39
N LEU A 245 19.65 19.96 -15.43
CA LEU A 245 18.93 21.24 -15.45
C LEU A 245 17.41 21.14 -15.50
N ARG A 246 16.81 19.97 -15.25
CA ARG A 246 15.35 19.87 -15.30
C ARG A 246 14.69 20.64 -14.15
N LEU A 247 13.51 21.19 -14.43
CA LEU A 247 12.66 21.88 -13.47
C LEU A 247 12.05 20.93 -12.43
N GLY A 248 11.93 19.64 -12.77
CA GLY A 248 11.41 18.63 -11.86
C GLY A 248 9.88 18.53 -11.82
N TYR A 249 9.18 18.71 -12.95
CA TYR A 249 7.70 18.74 -12.98
C TYR A 249 7.05 17.45 -12.46
N TYR A 250 7.61 16.28 -12.78
CA TYR A 250 7.05 15.00 -12.38
C TYR A 250 7.40 14.67 -10.92
N LYS A 251 8.60 15.03 -10.46
CA LYS A 251 8.94 15.04 -9.03
C LYS A 251 8.01 15.97 -8.24
N ALA A 252 7.75 17.17 -8.76
CA ALA A 252 6.92 18.18 -8.08
C ALA A 252 5.44 17.85 -8.02
N THR A 253 4.97 16.99 -8.92
CA THR A 253 3.58 16.56 -8.94
C THR A 253 3.37 15.18 -8.34
N MET A 254 4.41 14.59 -7.72
CA MET A 254 4.40 13.23 -7.18
C MET A 254 3.24 12.98 -6.20
N ILE A 255 2.95 13.94 -5.31
CA ILE A 255 1.81 13.87 -4.39
C ILE A 255 0.45 13.67 -5.08
N LEU A 256 0.32 14.04 -6.36
CA LEU A 256 -0.93 13.92 -7.14
C LEU A 256 -1.07 12.58 -7.86
N TRP A 257 -0.01 11.77 -7.92
CA TRP A 257 -0.02 10.54 -8.71
C TRP A 257 0.61 9.34 -8.02
N PHE A 258 1.41 9.52 -6.98
CA PHE A 258 2.11 8.43 -6.32
C PHE A 258 1.16 7.43 -5.69
N GLN A 259 0.11 7.89 -5.00
CA GLN A 259 -0.92 6.99 -4.46
C GLN A 259 -1.55 6.14 -5.57
N GLN A 260 -1.84 6.72 -6.74
CA GLN A 260 -2.39 5.97 -7.87
C GLN A 260 -1.42 4.91 -8.43
N LEU A 261 -0.12 5.18 -8.36
CA LEU A 261 0.90 4.18 -8.70
C LEU A 261 0.90 3.09 -7.63
N GLU A 262 0.81 3.48 -6.37
CA GLU A 262 0.84 2.54 -5.26
C GLU A 262 -0.34 1.56 -5.29
N ASP A 263 -1.55 2.09 -5.41
CA ASP A 263 -2.78 1.32 -5.56
C ASP A 263 -2.67 0.33 -6.73
N LEU A 264 -2.06 0.75 -7.84
CA LEU A 264 -1.84 -0.10 -9.00
C LEU A 264 -0.83 -1.22 -8.70
N ARG A 265 0.25 -0.93 -7.97
CA ARG A 265 1.27 -1.93 -7.61
C ARG A 265 0.73 -2.99 -6.67
N ARG A 266 -0.07 -2.60 -5.67
CA ARG A 266 -0.74 -3.51 -4.72
C ARG A 266 -1.49 -4.63 -5.42
N TYR A 267 -2.08 -4.32 -6.58
CA TYR A 267 -2.69 -5.30 -7.44
C TYR A 267 -1.68 -5.97 -8.40
N GLU A 268 -1.04 -5.21 -9.30
CA GLU A 268 -0.26 -5.79 -10.39
C GLU A 268 0.89 -6.68 -9.92
N GLN A 269 1.66 -6.19 -8.96
CA GLN A 269 2.86 -6.87 -8.52
C GLN A 269 2.53 -8.06 -7.62
N ALA A 270 1.38 -8.03 -6.94
CA ALA A 270 0.80 -9.20 -6.28
C ALA A 270 0.21 -10.22 -7.26
N MET A 271 0.01 -9.89 -8.54
CA MET A 271 -0.39 -10.87 -9.56
C MET A 271 0.81 -11.45 -10.31
N ASP A 272 1.75 -10.60 -10.72
CA ASP A 272 2.84 -10.99 -11.63
C ASP A 272 4.16 -11.32 -10.92
N GLY A 273 4.24 -11.06 -9.62
CA GLY A 273 5.39 -11.38 -8.78
C GLY A 273 6.61 -10.49 -9.00
N ARG A 274 6.49 -9.35 -9.69
CA ARG A 274 7.61 -8.40 -9.89
C ARG A 274 8.18 -7.86 -8.57
N VAL A 275 7.39 -7.83 -7.50
CA VAL A 275 7.81 -7.35 -6.18
C VAL A 275 8.99 -8.16 -5.61
N ARG A 276 9.19 -9.41 -6.05
CA ARG A 276 10.34 -10.27 -5.66
C ARG A 276 11.71 -9.68 -5.99
N PHE A 277 11.74 -8.73 -6.94
CA PHE A 277 12.96 -8.03 -7.32
C PHE A 277 13.13 -6.75 -6.51
N LYS A 278 14.38 -6.37 -6.30
CA LYS A 278 14.74 -5.13 -5.61
C LYS A 278 14.22 -3.91 -6.36
N ASN A 279 13.91 -2.85 -5.63
CA ASN A 279 13.65 -1.56 -6.26
C ASN A 279 14.92 -1.03 -6.92
N ALA A 280 14.77 -0.36 -8.06
CA ALA A 280 15.90 0.24 -8.74
C ALA A 280 16.39 1.46 -7.96
N SER A 281 17.70 1.61 -7.89
CA SER A 281 18.37 2.80 -7.36
C SER A 281 19.00 3.64 -8.48
N MET A 282 19.41 4.85 -8.14
CA MET A 282 20.12 5.74 -9.04
C MET A 282 21.64 5.56 -8.87
N GLU A 283 22.39 5.53 -9.98
CA GLU A 283 23.86 5.44 -9.93
C GLU A 283 24.54 6.72 -9.41
N LYS A 284 23.86 7.87 -9.56
CA LYS A 284 24.38 9.20 -9.23
C LYS A 284 23.39 9.95 -8.34
N GLY A 285 23.91 10.87 -7.55
CA GLY A 285 23.13 11.70 -6.62
C GLY A 285 23.71 11.63 -5.23
N SER A 286 23.13 12.41 -4.31
CA SER A 286 23.38 12.21 -2.89
C SER A 286 22.86 10.84 -2.43
N PRO A 287 23.37 10.26 -1.32
CA PRO A 287 22.78 9.05 -0.73
C PRO A 287 21.27 9.19 -0.52
N GLU A 288 20.81 10.35 -0.04
CA GLU A 288 19.40 10.61 0.19
C GLU A 288 18.56 10.62 -1.10
N ASP A 289 19.07 11.21 -2.20
CA ASP A 289 18.34 11.15 -3.48
C ASP A 289 18.25 9.74 -4.06
N ARG A 290 19.27 8.90 -3.79
CA ARG A 290 19.25 7.49 -4.15
C ARG A 290 18.22 6.72 -3.32
N LEU A 291 18.19 6.95 -2.00
CA LEU A 291 17.19 6.38 -1.09
C LEU A 291 15.78 6.80 -1.51
N SER A 292 15.52 8.09 -1.72
CA SER A 292 14.20 8.58 -2.15
C SER A 292 13.74 7.92 -3.46
N TYR A 293 14.64 7.77 -4.44
CA TYR A 293 14.30 7.09 -5.68
C TYR A 293 14.04 5.59 -5.48
N ARG A 294 14.89 4.88 -4.73
CA ARG A 294 14.69 3.45 -4.41
C ARG A 294 13.37 3.24 -3.66
N ASN A 295 13.13 4.01 -2.62
CA ASN A 295 11.94 3.91 -1.76
C ASN A 295 10.67 4.27 -2.55
N SER A 296 10.75 5.16 -3.55
CA SER A 296 9.62 5.38 -4.47
C SER A 296 9.18 4.13 -5.21
N GLY A 297 10.03 3.10 -5.39
CA GLY A 297 9.67 1.83 -6.02
C GLY A 297 9.10 1.95 -7.44
N VAL A 298 9.36 3.05 -8.14
CA VAL A 298 8.81 3.33 -9.48
C VAL A 298 9.30 2.35 -10.54
N ARG A 299 10.43 1.68 -10.26
CA ARG A 299 11.05 0.65 -11.08
C ARG A 299 11.60 -0.46 -10.18
N SER A 300 11.53 -1.69 -10.68
CA SER A 300 12.22 -2.84 -10.11
C SER A 300 13.43 -3.19 -10.97
N THR A 301 14.43 -3.79 -10.35
CA THR A 301 15.58 -4.40 -11.04
C THR A 301 15.22 -5.82 -11.50
N THR A 302 16.21 -6.56 -12.00
CA THR A 302 16.13 -8.01 -12.19
C THR A 302 16.83 -8.79 -11.07
N GLU A 303 17.40 -8.10 -10.10
CA GLU A 303 18.08 -8.72 -8.97
C GLU A 303 17.05 -9.10 -7.90
N PRO A 304 16.99 -10.37 -7.46
CA PRO A 304 16.05 -10.77 -6.43
C PRO A 304 16.42 -10.14 -5.08
N ARG A 305 15.40 -9.91 -4.25
CA ARG A 305 15.58 -9.58 -2.84
C ARG A 305 16.30 -10.72 -2.14
N ASN A 306 17.17 -10.43 -1.18
CA ASN A 306 17.68 -11.47 -0.29
C ASN A 306 16.58 -11.90 0.71
N ARG A 307 16.80 -12.99 1.44
CA ARG A 307 15.80 -13.56 2.36
C ARG A 307 15.27 -12.57 3.43
N PRO A 308 16.13 -11.84 4.18
CA PRO A 308 15.67 -10.77 5.06
C PRO A 308 14.86 -9.69 4.34
N GLN A 309 15.29 -9.24 3.16
CA GLN A 309 14.55 -8.24 2.38
C GLN A 309 13.18 -8.76 1.95
N ALA A 310 13.10 -10.03 1.53
CA ALA A 310 11.86 -10.65 1.08
C ALA A 310 10.81 -10.74 2.21
N MET A 311 11.25 -11.07 3.42
CA MET A 311 10.40 -11.21 4.61
C MET A 311 9.97 -9.87 5.21
N ALA A 312 10.67 -8.80 4.85
CA ALA A 312 10.42 -7.44 5.31
C ALA A 312 9.77 -6.58 4.21
N THR A 313 9.10 -7.18 3.22
CA THR A 313 8.39 -6.45 2.16
C THR A 313 6.94 -6.91 2.09
N GLU A 314 6.02 -6.00 2.42
CA GLU A 314 4.57 -6.27 2.46
C GLU A 314 4.05 -6.88 1.17
N GLY A 315 4.50 -6.35 0.02
CA GLY A 315 4.03 -6.85 -1.26
C GLY A 315 4.43 -8.29 -1.58
N LEU A 316 5.53 -8.84 -1.02
CA LEU A 316 5.84 -10.27 -1.18
C LEU A 316 4.91 -11.15 -0.35
N VAL A 317 4.59 -10.72 0.87
CA VAL A 317 3.63 -11.40 1.74
C VAL A 317 2.25 -11.39 1.06
N SER A 318 1.83 -10.23 0.54
CA SER A 318 0.59 -10.08 -0.22
C SER A 318 0.55 -10.97 -1.46
N TYR A 319 1.64 -11.00 -2.24
CA TYR A 319 1.78 -11.88 -3.40
C TYR A 319 1.65 -13.36 -3.00
N PHE A 320 2.27 -13.77 -1.90
CA PHE A 320 2.20 -15.15 -1.41
C PHE A 320 0.77 -15.56 -1.05
N PHE A 321 0.09 -14.81 -0.18
CA PHE A 321 -1.27 -15.16 0.23
C PHE A 321 -2.26 -15.07 -0.94
N THR A 322 -2.05 -14.14 -1.86
CA THR A 322 -2.85 -14.06 -3.08
C THR A 322 -2.62 -15.28 -3.98
N SER A 323 -1.38 -15.75 -4.11
CA SER A 323 -1.05 -16.98 -4.84
C SER A 323 -1.69 -18.23 -4.20
N VAL A 324 -1.78 -18.27 -2.86
CA VAL A 324 -2.48 -19.34 -2.14
C VAL A 324 -3.97 -19.34 -2.50
N LEU A 325 -4.63 -18.17 -2.49
CA LEU A 325 -6.05 -18.05 -2.84
C LEU A 325 -6.36 -18.40 -4.31
N GLN A 326 -5.39 -18.25 -5.21
CA GLN A 326 -5.53 -18.62 -6.62
C GLN A 326 -5.18 -20.10 -6.90
N SER A 327 -4.58 -20.80 -5.94
CA SER A 327 -4.16 -22.20 -6.08
C SER A 327 -5.32 -23.19 -5.90
N GLU A 328 -5.01 -24.49 -5.83
CA GLU A 328 -6.00 -25.51 -5.46
C GLU A 328 -6.32 -25.57 -3.94
N LEU A 329 -5.52 -24.94 -3.07
CA LEU A 329 -5.66 -25.04 -1.61
C LEU A 329 -7.03 -24.59 -1.06
N PRO A 330 -7.69 -23.53 -1.59
CA PRO A 330 -9.02 -23.14 -1.17
C PRO A 330 -10.09 -24.23 -1.36
N LYS A 331 -9.88 -25.15 -2.30
CA LYS A 331 -10.81 -26.26 -2.60
C LYS A 331 -10.49 -27.54 -1.82
N ARG A 332 -9.41 -27.53 -1.02
CA ARG A 332 -9.04 -28.64 -0.14
C ARG A 332 -9.65 -28.39 1.24
N TYR A 333 -10.84 -28.93 1.42
CA TYR A 333 -11.53 -28.89 2.70
C TYR A 333 -10.95 -29.94 3.65
N GLN A 334 -10.90 -29.59 4.93
CA GLN A 334 -10.47 -30.49 6.01
C GLN A 334 -11.63 -31.38 6.45
N ASP A 335 -11.38 -32.25 7.43
CA ASP A 335 -12.44 -33.02 8.05
C ASP A 335 -13.35 -32.14 8.91
N THR A 336 -14.57 -32.61 9.20
CA THR A 336 -15.57 -31.83 9.94
C THR A 336 -15.15 -31.45 11.36
N GLU A 337 -14.20 -32.17 11.96
CA GLU A 337 -13.71 -31.85 13.32
C GLU A 337 -12.95 -30.52 13.32
N PHE A 338 -12.12 -30.27 12.31
CA PHE A 338 -11.41 -29.00 12.17
C PHE A 338 -12.36 -27.79 12.21
N TYR A 339 -13.48 -27.88 11.50
CA TYR A 339 -14.44 -26.78 11.41
C TYR A 339 -15.32 -26.62 12.65
N ARG A 340 -15.35 -27.58 13.58
CA ARG A 340 -16.20 -27.51 14.78
C ARG A 340 -15.93 -26.26 15.60
N ALA A 341 -14.67 -25.81 15.66
CA ALA A 341 -14.30 -24.58 16.37
C ALA A 341 -14.95 -23.33 15.77
N PHE A 342 -15.41 -23.35 14.53
CA PHE A 342 -16.01 -22.20 13.84
C PHE A 342 -17.54 -22.23 13.84
N LEU A 343 -18.16 -23.19 14.53
CA LEU A 343 -19.62 -23.34 14.58
C LEU A 343 -20.22 -22.61 15.79
N TYR A 344 -21.44 -22.09 15.62
CA TYR A 344 -22.19 -21.49 16.72
C TYR A 344 -22.61 -22.54 17.75
N ASP A 345 -23.11 -23.68 17.29
CA ASP A 345 -23.36 -24.87 18.11
C ASP A 345 -22.30 -25.94 17.80
N THR A 346 -21.36 -26.12 18.73
CA THR A 346 -20.27 -27.10 18.60
C THR A 346 -20.74 -28.54 18.83
N THR A 347 -21.97 -28.75 19.31
CA THR A 347 -22.56 -30.07 19.56
C THR A 347 -23.35 -30.61 18.37
N ALA A 348 -23.69 -29.74 17.42
CA ALA A 348 -24.42 -30.11 16.21
C ALA A 348 -23.55 -30.98 15.29
N GLN A 349 -24.18 -31.96 14.63
CA GLN A 349 -23.55 -32.69 13.54
C GLN A 349 -23.41 -31.75 12.33
N ALA A 350 -22.19 -31.33 12.03
CA ALA A 350 -21.92 -30.43 10.92
C ALA A 350 -22.17 -31.13 9.58
N ALA A 351 -22.86 -30.44 8.65
CA ALA A 351 -22.87 -30.82 7.26
C ALA A 351 -21.43 -30.77 6.69
N PRO A 352 -21.13 -31.53 5.61
CA PRO A 352 -19.85 -31.44 4.92
C PRO A 352 -19.50 -29.97 4.61
N PRO A 353 -18.25 -29.54 4.88
CA PRO A 353 -17.86 -28.13 4.85
C PRO A 353 -18.03 -27.49 3.47
N ASP A 354 -17.89 -28.25 2.39
CA ASP A 354 -18.09 -27.81 1.00
C ASP A 354 -19.55 -27.45 0.67
N GLN A 355 -20.52 -27.81 1.51
CA GLN A 355 -21.92 -27.47 1.33
C GLN A 355 -22.30 -26.09 1.88
N TRP A 356 -21.47 -25.51 2.75
CA TRP A 356 -21.80 -24.25 3.44
C TRP A 356 -20.64 -23.24 3.52
N LEU A 357 -19.41 -23.64 3.20
CA LEU A 357 -18.25 -22.75 3.07
C LEU A 357 -17.87 -22.55 1.61
N SER A 358 -17.69 -21.29 1.22
CA SER A 358 -17.02 -20.95 -0.03
C SER A 358 -15.54 -21.43 0.03
N PRO A 359 -14.89 -21.70 -1.12
CA PRO A 359 -13.46 -22.03 -1.11
C PRO A 359 -12.60 -20.94 -0.45
N VAL A 360 -12.98 -19.67 -0.63
CA VAL A 360 -12.32 -18.53 0.01
C VAL A 360 -12.47 -18.64 1.53
N GLN A 361 -13.70 -18.82 2.03
CA GLN A 361 -13.93 -18.99 3.47
C GLN A 361 -13.11 -20.13 4.04
N ASN A 362 -13.11 -21.30 3.39
CA ASN A 362 -12.30 -22.44 3.81
C ASN A 362 -10.81 -22.05 4.00
N GLN A 363 -10.23 -21.36 3.02
CA GLN A 363 -8.83 -20.97 3.10
C GLN A 363 -8.55 -19.98 4.24
N PHE A 364 -9.45 -19.02 4.48
CA PHE A 364 -9.34 -18.08 5.58
C PHE A 364 -9.48 -18.76 6.96
N LEU A 365 -10.39 -19.74 7.12
CA LEU A 365 -10.49 -20.47 8.39
C LEU A 365 -9.20 -21.24 8.71
N LYS A 366 -8.52 -21.77 7.68
CA LYS A 366 -7.17 -22.35 7.82
C LYS A 366 -6.14 -21.29 8.23
N TYR A 367 -6.20 -20.08 7.66
CA TYR A 367 -5.35 -18.97 8.11
C TYR A 367 -5.60 -18.63 9.56
N PHE A 368 -6.86 -18.55 9.99
CA PHE A 368 -7.21 -18.21 11.38
C PHE A 368 -6.62 -19.21 12.38
N ALA A 369 -6.72 -20.50 12.09
CA ALA A 369 -6.12 -21.53 12.93
C ALA A 369 -4.59 -21.41 13.03
N VAL A 370 -3.92 -21.10 11.91
CA VAL A 370 -2.45 -20.93 11.87
C VAL A 370 -2.02 -19.67 12.60
N LEU A 371 -2.63 -18.52 12.29
CA LEU A 371 -2.32 -17.23 12.92
C LEU A 371 -2.45 -17.34 14.44
N HIS A 372 -3.58 -17.88 14.90
CA HIS A 372 -3.84 -18.03 16.33
C HIS A 372 -2.94 -19.04 17.04
N GLY A 373 -2.59 -20.14 16.38
CA GLY A 373 -1.80 -21.19 17.01
C GLY A 373 -0.30 -20.93 17.00
N TYR A 374 0.19 -20.12 16.07
CA TYR A 374 1.61 -20.12 15.70
C TYR A 374 2.24 -18.75 15.44
N VAL A 375 1.47 -17.70 15.15
CA VAL A 375 2.03 -16.39 14.77
C VAL A 375 1.93 -15.42 15.94
N THR A 376 3.09 -14.94 16.41
CA THR A 376 3.19 -13.98 17.52
C THR A 376 3.59 -12.60 17.03
N VAL A 377 2.98 -11.55 17.58
CA VAL A 377 3.27 -10.16 17.22
C VAL A 377 4.55 -9.65 17.91
N GLU A 378 4.71 -9.94 19.21
CA GLU A 378 5.74 -9.31 20.04
C GLU A 378 7.16 -9.74 19.66
N HIS A 379 8.07 -8.75 19.53
CA HIS A 379 9.54 -8.84 19.59
C HIS A 379 10.22 -10.09 19.02
N SER A 380 9.59 -10.71 18.02
CA SER A 380 10.13 -11.89 17.40
C SER A 380 11.28 -11.44 16.52
N ASN A 381 12.50 -11.87 16.89
CA ASN A 381 13.65 -11.81 16.01
C ASN A 381 13.45 -12.71 14.76
N ARG A 382 12.35 -13.45 14.70
CA ARG A 382 11.92 -14.30 13.59
C ARG A 382 10.80 -13.63 12.82
N ALA A 383 10.81 -13.79 11.50
CA ALA A 383 9.78 -13.23 10.65
C ALA A 383 8.46 -14.00 10.81
N GLN A 384 7.35 -13.28 11.01
CA GLN A 384 6.01 -13.84 11.19
C GLN A 384 5.56 -14.73 10.02
N TRP A 385 6.04 -14.43 8.81
CA TRP A 385 5.78 -15.30 7.66
C TRP A 385 6.42 -16.69 7.82
N ILE A 386 7.58 -16.81 8.46
CA ILE A 386 8.18 -18.12 8.77
C ILE A 386 7.34 -18.86 9.81
N ASP A 387 6.85 -18.16 10.83
CA ASP A 387 5.97 -18.74 11.86
C ASP A 387 4.67 -19.25 11.24
N PHE A 388 4.07 -18.47 10.35
CA PHE A 388 2.90 -18.88 9.57
C PHE A 388 3.18 -20.15 8.77
N MET A 389 4.30 -20.20 8.05
CA MET A 389 4.66 -21.36 7.22
C MET A 389 4.88 -22.63 8.06
N GLU A 390 5.58 -22.53 9.19
CA GLU A 390 5.76 -23.66 10.10
C GLU A 390 4.43 -24.10 10.73
N GLY A 391 3.58 -23.16 11.14
CA GLY A 391 2.25 -23.48 11.67
C GLY A 391 1.36 -24.16 10.63
N TYR A 392 1.38 -23.68 9.39
CA TYR A 392 0.64 -24.31 8.29
C TYR A 392 1.13 -25.73 8.01
N ARG A 393 2.45 -25.95 8.02
CA ARG A 393 3.04 -27.28 7.84
C ARG A 393 2.59 -28.25 8.92
N GLN A 394 2.49 -27.77 10.16
CA GLN A 394 2.09 -28.60 11.31
C GLN A 394 0.61 -28.93 11.29
N LEU A 395 -0.26 -27.95 11.00
CA LEU A 395 -1.72 -28.16 10.99
C LEU A 395 -2.21 -28.88 9.73
N PHE A 396 -1.59 -28.65 8.58
CA PHE A 396 -2.05 -29.17 7.28
C PHE A 396 -0.92 -29.87 6.50
N PRO A 397 -0.33 -30.95 7.03
CA PRO A 397 0.83 -31.62 6.44
C PRO A 397 0.57 -32.16 5.03
N GLU A 398 -0.67 -32.52 4.70
CA GLU A 398 -1.05 -33.01 3.37
C GLU A 398 -1.09 -31.89 2.31
N GLU A 399 -1.29 -30.65 2.73
CA GLU A 399 -1.29 -29.47 1.87
C GLU A 399 0.10 -28.85 1.72
N TRP A 400 1.02 -29.17 2.63
CA TRP A 400 2.38 -28.63 2.68
C TRP A 400 3.12 -28.67 1.34
N PRO A 401 3.10 -29.76 0.54
CA PRO A 401 3.83 -29.78 -0.73
C PRO A 401 3.38 -28.72 -1.73
N VAL A 402 2.13 -28.26 -1.65
CA VAL A 402 1.62 -27.14 -2.48
C VAL A 402 2.09 -25.82 -1.88
N MET A 403 1.98 -25.66 -0.57
CA MET A 403 2.41 -24.44 0.13
C MET A 403 3.90 -24.13 -0.08
N GLU A 404 4.76 -25.14 0.05
CA GLU A 404 6.20 -25.02 -0.19
C GLU A 404 6.51 -24.65 -1.65
N ARG A 405 5.76 -25.22 -2.61
CA ARG A 405 5.90 -24.91 -4.03
C ARG A 405 5.52 -23.46 -4.33
N LEU A 406 4.42 -22.98 -3.76
CA LEU A 406 3.95 -21.60 -3.89
C LEU A 406 4.98 -20.64 -3.28
N PHE A 407 5.44 -20.91 -2.06
CA PHE A 407 6.50 -20.13 -1.42
C PHE A 407 7.75 -20.04 -2.31
N ARG A 408 8.22 -21.17 -2.85
CA ARG A 408 9.37 -21.19 -3.77
C ARG A 408 9.13 -20.36 -5.03
N SER A 409 7.91 -20.35 -5.57
CA SER A 409 7.60 -19.54 -6.76
C SER A 409 7.59 -18.04 -6.48
N VAL A 410 7.23 -17.64 -5.26
CA VAL A 410 7.13 -16.25 -4.81
C VAL A 410 8.50 -15.68 -4.47
N ASP A 411 9.23 -16.33 -3.54
CA ASP A 411 10.53 -15.86 -3.04
C ASP A 411 11.70 -16.22 -3.99
N GLY A 412 11.53 -17.27 -4.80
CA GLY A 412 12.55 -17.72 -5.75
C GLY A 412 13.74 -18.48 -5.13
N GLN A 413 13.85 -18.57 -3.79
CA GLN A 413 15.01 -19.19 -3.11
C GLN A 413 14.65 -20.45 -2.30
N GLY A 414 13.37 -20.82 -2.26
CA GLY A 414 12.86 -21.99 -1.55
C GLY A 414 12.72 -21.77 -0.04
N TYR A 415 11.96 -22.64 0.62
CA TYR A 415 11.61 -22.47 2.03
C TYR A 415 12.83 -22.58 2.96
N TYR A 416 12.84 -21.77 4.02
CA TYR A 416 13.86 -21.74 5.06
C TYR A 416 13.21 -21.46 6.42
N THR A 417 13.81 -22.00 7.48
CA THR A 417 13.25 -21.94 8.84
C THR A 417 13.95 -20.95 9.75
N PHE A 418 15.12 -20.45 9.33
CA PHE A 418 16.00 -19.61 10.13
C PHE A 418 16.42 -18.35 9.37
N LEU A 419 16.34 -17.22 10.06
CA LEU A 419 16.99 -15.95 9.74
C LEU A 419 17.80 -15.52 10.96
N PRO A 420 18.95 -14.86 10.77
CA PRO A 420 19.63 -14.22 11.88
C PRO A 420 18.75 -13.11 12.46
N PRO A 421 18.97 -12.74 13.73
CA PRO A 421 18.31 -11.58 14.33
C PRO A 421 18.52 -10.31 13.49
N PRO A 422 17.52 -9.41 13.41
CA PRO A 422 17.69 -8.12 12.76
C PRO A 422 18.84 -7.32 13.37
N LEU A 423 19.74 -6.79 12.53
CA LEU A 423 20.86 -5.97 12.96
C LEU A 423 20.57 -4.51 12.65
N TRP A 424 19.73 -3.89 13.47
CA TRP A 424 19.34 -2.49 13.29
C TRP A 424 20.49 -1.53 13.56
N LEU A 425 20.61 -0.53 12.68
CA LEU A 425 21.51 0.61 12.79
C LEU A 425 20.70 1.89 12.87
N MET A 426 21.25 2.90 13.55
CA MET A 426 20.73 4.25 13.56
C MET A 426 21.84 5.27 13.26
N VAL A 427 21.63 6.06 12.22
CA VAL A 427 22.54 7.12 11.77
C VAL A 427 21.99 8.46 12.24
N LYS A 428 22.48 8.95 13.40
CA LYS A 428 21.96 10.14 14.09
C LYS A 428 22.25 11.49 13.41
N GLU A 429 23.06 11.51 12.37
CA GLU A 429 23.51 12.73 11.66
C GLU A 429 23.04 12.77 10.19
N HIS A 430 22.15 11.87 9.80
CA HIS A 430 21.62 11.81 8.44
C HIS A 430 20.17 12.27 8.44
N GLN A 431 19.92 13.46 7.87
CA GLN A 431 18.55 13.93 7.64
C GLN A 431 17.90 13.10 6.54
N HIS A 432 16.82 12.42 6.89
CA HIS A 432 16.17 11.44 6.04
C HIS A 432 14.75 11.87 5.68
N ARG A 433 14.31 11.55 4.45
CA ARG A 433 12.95 11.78 3.95
C ARG A 433 12.14 10.48 4.09
N PRO A 434 11.29 10.34 5.13
CA PRO A 434 10.58 9.09 5.40
C PRO A 434 9.45 8.79 4.41
N LEU A 435 9.02 9.80 3.64
CA LEU A 435 7.91 9.72 2.70
C LEU A 435 8.42 9.51 1.29
N ALA A 436 8.07 8.38 0.68
CA ALA A 436 8.42 8.08 -0.72
C ALA A 436 7.88 9.14 -1.70
N LEU A 437 6.74 9.78 -1.39
CA LEU A 437 6.13 10.83 -2.20
C LEU A 437 6.75 12.23 -2.02
N ASP A 438 7.64 12.41 -1.04
CA ASP A 438 8.29 13.69 -0.74
C ASP A 438 9.68 13.78 -1.38
N ALA A 439 9.69 13.90 -2.71
CA ALA A 439 10.91 13.92 -3.49
C ALA A 439 11.81 15.17 -3.26
N PHE A 440 11.39 16.12 -2.42
CA PHE A 440 12.11 17.36 -2.11
C PHE A 440 12.41 17.55 -0.61
N GLY A 441 12.03 16.62 0.25
CA GLY A 441 12.30 16.66 1.69
C GLY A 441 11.64 17.85 2.37
N ALA A 442 10.34 18.04 2.13
CA ALA A 442 9.52 18.93 2.94
C ALA A 442 9.37 18.42 4.38
N ILE A 443 9.32 17.10 4.55
CA ILE A 443 9.24 16.39 5.82
C ILE A 443 10.51 15.56 5.95
N THR A 444 11.23 15.77 7.04
CA THR A 444 12.48 15.05 7.33
C THR A 444 12.57 14.68 8.79
N VAL A 445 13.17 13.53 9.08
CA VAL A 445 13.57 13.11 10.42
C VAL A 445 15.08 13.26 10.58
N PRO A 446 15.59 13.51 11.80
CA PRO A 446 17.02 13.77 12.02
C PRO A 446 17.89 12.51 11.97
N VAL A 447 17.30 11.34 11.79
CA VAL A 447 18.01 10.05 11.76
C VAL A 447 17.58 9.18 10.60
N TYR A 448 18.44 8.24 10.23
CA TYR A 448 18.08 7.13 9.35
C TYR A 448 18.30 5.79 10.03
N THR A 449 17.36 4.86 9.89
CA THR A 449 17.44 3.52 10.48
C THR A 449 17.26 2.44 9.42
N PHE A 450 18.02 1.36 9.55
CA PHE A 450 17.92 0.20 8.65
C PHE A 450 18.55 -1.05 9.28
N ASP A 451 18.18 -2.24 8.81
CA ASP A 451 18.82 -3.51 9.18
C ASP A 451 20.00 -3.81 8.24
N LEU A 452 21.20 -4.07 8.79
CA LEU A 452 22.41 -4.39 8.02
C LEU A 452 22.23 -5.57 7.06
N ASN A 453 21.44 -6.57 7.46
CA ASN A 453 21.19 -7.75 6.63
C ASN A 453 20.22 -7.48 5.48
N ARG A 454 19.50 -6.35 5.53
CA ARG A 454 18.58 -5.86 4.49
C ARG A 454 19.15 -4.71 3.67
N ALA A 455 20.18 -4.03 4.21
CA ALA A 455 20.80 -2.86 3.63
C ALA A 455 21.27 -3.04 2.19
N GLU A 456 21.18 -1.97 1.41
CA GLU A 456 21.76 -1.78 0.09
C GLU A 456 22.88 -0.73 0.16
N GLU A 457 23.46 -0.40 -0.98
CA GLU A 457 24.66 0.44 -1.01
C GLU A 457 24.37 1.85 -0.49
N GLU A 458 23.26 2.46 -0.89
CA GLU A 458 22.83 3.79 -0.45
C GLU A 458 22.58 3.88 1.05
N ASP A 459 22.08 2.82 1.70
CA ASP A 459 21.88 2.79 3.16
C ASP A 459 23.23 2.92 3.87
N LEU A 460 24.20 2.10 3.46
CA LEU A 460 25.55 2.13 4.03
C LEU A 460 26.27 3.45 3.76
N LEU A 461 26.00 4.09 2.62
CA LEU A 461 26.58 5.38 2.27
C LEU A 461 26.02 6.56 3.08
N THR A 462 24.94 6.37 3.85
CA THR A 462 24.50 7.37 4.85
C THR A 462 25.43 7.43 6.06
N ILE A 463 26.20 6.37 6.34
CA ILE A 463 27.10 6.31 7.48
C ILE A 463 28.31 7.21 7.22
N SER A 464 28.46 8.26 8.04
CA SER A 464 29.61 9.16 7.97
C SER A 464 30.92 8.40 8.16
N GLY A 465 31.77 8.40 7.14
CA GLY A 465 33.05 7.67 7.14
C GLY A 465 33.03 6.34 6.42
N MET A 466 31.87 5.84 5.99
CA MET A 466 31.76 4.67 5.11
C MET A 466 32.10 5.05 3.67
N SER A 467 33.11 4.40 3.08
CA SER A 467 33.44 4.62 1.67
C SER A 467 32.58 3.73 0.76
N GLN A 468 32.45 4.12 -0.51
CA GLN A 468 31.76 3.27 -1.49
C GLN A 468 32.43 1.90 -1.67
N ALA A 469 33.76 1.84 -1.54
CA ALA A 469 34.50 0.59 -1.61
C ALA A 469 34.17 -0.33 -0.42
N ASP A 470 34.12 0.23 0.80
CA ASP A 470 33.77 -0.48 2.02
C ASP A 470 32.31 -0.98 1.99
N ALA A 471 31.37 -0.12 1.59
CA ALA A 471 29.96 -0.50 1.45
C ALA A 471 29.77 -1.67 0.48
N ARG A 472 30.39 -1.61 -0.71
CA ARG A 472 30.36 -2.71 -1.69
C ARG A 472 31.04 -3.98 -1.17
N LEU A 473 32.10 -3.83 -0.37
CA LEU A 473 32.80 -4.97 0.23
C LEU A 473 31.89 -5.70 1.23
N LEU A 474 31.20 -4.97 2.12
CA LEU A 474 30.22 -5.52 3.06
C LEU A 474 29.10 -6.28 2.33
N LEU A 475 28.48 -5.67 1.32
CA LEU A 475 27.40 -6.30 0.55
C LEU A 475 27.87 -7.55 -0.19
N LYS A 476 29.08 -7.50 -0.78
CA LYS A 476 29.69 -8.64 -1.47
C LYS A 476 30.03 -9.76 -0.49
N TYR A 477 30.51 -9.43 0.71
CA TYR A 477 30.77 -10.40 1.76
C TYR A 477 29.47 -11.08 2.19
N ARG A 478 28.42 -10.30 2.49
CA ARG A 478 27.08 -10.79 2.85
C ARG A 478 26.51 -11.76 1.81
N HIS A 479 26.64 -11.41 0.53
CA HIS A 479 26.16 -12.28 -0.56
C HIS A 479 26.95 -13.60 -0.65
N ARG A 480 28.27 -13.60 -0.36
CA ARG A 480 29.13 -14.77 -0.58
C ARG A 480 29.25 -15.68 0.63
N GLN A 481 29.31 -15.10 1.82
CA GLN A 481 29.59 -15.81 3.08
C GLN A 481 28.34 -16.00 3.94
N GLY A 482 27.22 -15.38 3.56
CA GLY A 482 25.97 -15.42 4.32
C GLY A 482 25.71 -14.14 5.11
N LEU A 483 24.58 -14.15 5.82
CA LEU A 483 24.13 -13.01 6.61
C LEU A 483 24.98 -12.82 7.88
N PHE A 484 25.08 -11.59 8.35
CA PHE A 484 25.80 -11.26 9.58
C PHE A 484 24.99 -11.67 10.82
N LEU A 485 25.64 -12.19 11.86
CA LEU A 485 24.97 -12.53 13.12
C LEU A 485 25.14 -11.42 14.17
N SER A 486 26.17 -10.58 14.02
CA SER A 486 26.44 -9.44 14.88
C SER A 486 27.09 -8.28 14.10
N LEU A 487 27.08 -7.06 14.68
CA LEU A 487 27.83 -5.92 14.14
C LEU A 487 29.35 -6.16 14.20
N SER A 488 29.82 -6.95 15.16
CA SER A 488 31.24 -7.32 15.26
C SER A 488 31.66 -8.19 14.07
N ASP A 489 30.83 -9.17 13.68
CA ASP A 489 31.07 -10.02 12.52
C ASP A 489 31.20 -9.19 11.23
N ALA A 490 30.38 -8.14 11.10
CA ALA A 490 30.43 -7.24 9.97
C ALA A 490 31.66 -6.32 9.98
N ALA A 491 32.09 -5.87 11.17
CA ALA A 491 33.32 -5.08 11.32
C ALA A 491 34.59 -5.92 11.05
N ASP A 492 34.53 -7.24 11.24
CA ASP A 492 35.65 -8.15 11.00
C ASP A 492 35.82 -8.59 9.53
N VAL A 493 35.00 -8.06 8.61
CA VAL A 493 35.11 -8.35 7.19
C VAL A 493 36.53 -8.02 6.66
N PRO A 494 37.25 -9.01 6.09
CA PRO A 494 38.61 -8.80 5.59
C PRO A 494 38.68 -7.73 4.50
N GLY A 495 39.56 -6.75 4.70
CA GLY A 495 39.78 -5.64 3.77
C GLY A 495 38.90 -4.41 4.01
N LEU A 496 37.99 -4.45 4.99
CA LEU A 496 37.23 -3.28 5.42
C LEU A 496 38.17 -2.26 6.09
N SER A 497 38.07 -0.99 5.73
CA SER A 497 38.93 0.06 6.29
C SER A 497 38.66 0.27 7.79
N ASP A 498 39.68 0.64 8.57
CA ASP A 498 39.52 0.90 10.01
C ASP A 498 38.50 2.03 10.28
N LYS A 499 38.45 3.03 9.38
CA LYS A 499 37.44 4.09 9.42
C LYS A 499 36.03 3.53 9.21
N GLY A 500 35.84 2.67 8.21
CA GLY A 500 34.56 2.01 7.95
C GLY A 500 34.10 1.14 9.11
N LYS A 501 35.03 0.40 9.75
CA LYS A 501 34.75 -0.40 10.95
C LYS A 501 34.26 0.45 12.13
N GLN A 502 35.01 1.50 12.46
CA GLN A 502 34.65 2.41 13.56
C GLN A 502 33.30 3.08 13.30
N ALA A 503 33.06 3.53 12.07
CA ALA A 503 31.80 4.15 11.68
C ALA A 503 30.61 3.18 11.80
N LEU A 504 30.76 1.93 11.35
CA LEU A 504 29.72 0.91 11.46
C LEU A 504 29.35 0.62 12.92
N LEU A 505 30.34 0.41 13.79
CA LEU A 505 30.12 0.12 15.20
C LEU A 505 29.50 1.29 15.97
N ALA A 506 29.80 2.53 15.55
CA ALA A 506 29.22 3.74 16.14
C ALA A 506 27.72 3.92 15.83
N CYS A 507 27.19 3.23 14.81
CA CYS A 507 25.78 3.30 14.41
C CYS A 507 24.88 2.27 15.10
N THR A 508 25.27 1.73 16.26
CA THR A 508 24.44 0.83 17.05
C THR A 508 23.07 1.48 17.33
N PHE A 509 21.99 0.72 17.16
CA PHE A 509 20.64 1.23 17.44
C PHE A 509 20.48 1.63 18.91
N ASP A 510 19.91 2.81 19.13
CA ASP A 510 19.67 3.40 20.45
C ASP A 510 18.16 3.64 20.58
N GLU A 511 17.52 2.65 21.22
CA GLU A 511 16.07 2.54 21.41
C GLU A 511 15.51 3.73 22.22
N ALA A 512 16.22 4.17 23.25
CA ALA A 512 15.78 5.27 24.10
C ALA A 512 15.75 6.60 23.33
N TYR A 513 16.75 6.84 22.48
CA TYR A 513 16.76 7.99 21.59
C TYR A 513 15.62 7.92 20.57
N PHE A 514 15.41 6.73 19.97
CA PHE A 514 14.39 6.54 18.95
C PHE A 514 12.98 6.81 19.48
N GLN A 515 12.63 6.22 20.62
CA GLN A 515 11.34 6.40 21.28
C GLN A 515 11.10 7.86 21.74
N ALA A 516 12.16 8.61 22.05
CA ALA A 516 12.06 10.00 22.45
C ALA A 516 11.79 10.99 21.29
N MET A 517 11.96 10.58 20.02
CA MET A 517 11.75 11.48 18.87
C MET A 517 10.27 11.81 18.62
N GLY A 518 9.35 10.94 19.05
CA GLY A 518 7.94 11.03 18.67
C GLY A 518 7.71 10.81 17.17
N GLU A 519 6.46 10.89 16.75
CA GLU A 519 6.09 10.80 15.33
C GLU A 519 6.34 12.14 14.61
N PRO A 520 6.82 12.12 13.35
CA PRO A 520 6.99 13.34 12.58
C PRO A 520 5.63 13.98 12.27
N GLU A 521 5.50 15.28 12.55
CA GLU A 521 4.29 16.03 12.20
C GLU A 521 4.15 16.15 10.66
N LEU A 522 3.04 15.66 10.13
CA LEU A 522 2.75 15.73 8.68
C LEU A 522 2.26 17.13 8.30
N ASP A 523 3.17 18.00 7.84
CA ASP A 523 2.82 19.30 7.26
C ASP A 523 2.46 19.16 5.76
N ILE A 524 1.16 19.00 5.50
CA ILE A 524 0.60 18.93 4.14
C ILE A 524 0.93 20.21 3.33
N MET A 525 0.97 21.37 3.97
CA MET A 525 1.29 22.62 3.27
C MET A 525 2.77 22.66 2.88
N ALA A 526 3.67 22.16 3.71
CA ALA A 526 5.08 22.01 3.36
C ALA A 526 5.26 21.08 2.14
N LEU A 527 4.53 19.95 2.10
CA LEU A 527 4.55 19.02 0.97
C LEU A 527 4.10 19.66 -0.36
N LEU A 528 3.27 20.71 -0.32
CA LEU A 528 2.85 21.47 -1.51
C LEU A 528 3.81 22.63 -1.84
N ILE A 529 4.33 23.32 -0.82
CA ILE A 529 5.18 24.51 -0.99
C ILE A 529 6.60 24.14 -1.43
N SER A 530 7.18 23.08 -0.84
CA SER A 530 8.57 22.68 -1.14
C SER A 530 8.80 22.36 -2.63
N PRO A 531 7.94 21.56 -3.29
CA PRO A 531 8.01 21.36 -4.74
C PRO A 531 7.94 22.66 -5.56
N LEU A 532 7.03 23.57 -5.21
CA LEU A 532 6.86 24.84 -5.92
C LEU A 532 8.09 25.74 -5.76
N LYS A 533 8.65 25.80 -4.54
CA LYS A 533 9.88 26.54 -4.26
C LYS A 533 11.04 25.98 -5.10
N HIS A 534 11.21 24.66 -5.13
CA HIS A 534 12.25 24.02 -5.92
C HIS A 534 12.12 24.35 -7.42
N LEU A 535 10.90 24.20 -7.95
CA LEU A 535 10.58 24.48 -9.34
C LEU A 535 10.85 25.94 -9.73
N LEU A 536 10.48 26.90 -8.86
CA LEU A 536 10.77 28.32 -9.09
C LEU A 536 12.27 28.62 -9.05
N LEU A 537 13.02 28.03 -8.12
CA LEU A 537 14.48 28.21 -8.04
C LEU A 537 15.18 27.65 -9.28
N ASN A 538 14.80 26.46 -9.73
CA ASN A 538 15.35 25.85 -10.94
C ASN A 538 14.92 26.56 -12.22
N ALA A 539 13.83 27.34 -12.18
CA ALA A 539 13.42 28.19 -13.30
C ALA A 539 14.26 29.47 -13.43
N LEU A 540 15.03 29.87 -12.40
CA LEU A 540 15.82 31.10 -12.43
C LEU A 540 16.96 31.09 -13.47
N PRO A 541 17.78 30.03 -13.61
CA PRO A 541 18.81 30.00 -14.64
C PRO A 541 18.24 30.16 -16.06
N TYR A 542 17.11 29.51 -16.34
CA TYR A 542 16.40 29.66 -17.62
C TYR A 542 15.88 31.08 -17.81
N LEU A 543 15.28 31.67 -16.77
CA LEU A 543 14.84 33.06 -16.79
C LEU A 543 16.00 34.01 -17.13
N LEU A 544 17.17 33.82 -16.51
CA LEU A 544 18.34 34.64 -16.79
C LEU A 544 18.76 34.54 -18.25
N VAL A 545 18.82 33.33 -18.82
CA VAL A 545 19.14 33.12 -20.25
C VAL A 545 18.10 33.82 -21.14
N VAL A 546 16.82 33.65 -20.84
CA VAL A 546 15.72 34.30 -21.57
C VAL A 546 15.83 35.82 -21.52
N LEU A 547 16.12 36.39 -20.35
CA LEU A 547 16.30 37.83 -20.18
C LEU A 547 17.53 38.33 -20.93
N LEU A 548 18.67 37.63 -20.87
CA LEU A 548 19.87 38.00 -21.63
C LEU A 548 19.63 38.01 -23.14
N VAL A 549 18.94 36.99 -23.68
CA VAL A 549 18.55 36.94 -25.09
C VAL A 549 17.59 38.08 -25.44
N ALA A 550 16.59 38.35 -24.59
CA ALA A 550 15.67 39.46 -24.79
C ALA A 550 16.43 40.80 -24.80
N LEU A 551 17.29 41.06 -23.81
CA LEU A 551 18.10 42.27 -23.72
C LEU A 551 18.96 42.46 -24.97
N TRP A 552 19.63 41.39 -25.43
CA TRP A 552 20.44 41.42 -26.65
C TRP A 552 19.61 41.75 -27.89
N LEU A 553 18.44 41.13 -28.05
CA LEU A 553 17.52 41.42 -29.16
C LEU A 553 16.99 42.86 -29.13
N PHE A 554 16.87 43.48 -27.96
CA PHE A 554 16.30 44.83 -27.79
C PHE A 554 17.33 45.95 -27.58
N ARG A 555 18.63 45.65 -27.63
CA ARG A 555 19.74 46.58 -27.30
C ARG A 555 19.74 47.92 -28.05
N GLY A 556 19.20 47.96 -29.26
CA GLY A 556 19.23 49.16 -30.12
C GLY A 556 17.97 50.04 -30.10
N ALA A 557 16.97 49.75 -29.27
CA ALA A 557 15.61 50.30 -29.45
C ALA A 557 14.86 50.69 -28.16
N ALA A 558 15.54 50.93 -27.03
CA ALA A 558 14.87 51.24 -25.77
C ALA A 558 15.74 52.02 -24.78
N THR A 559 15.11 52.94 -24.04
CA THR A 559 15.66 53.55 -22.83
C THR A 559 15.77 52.51 -21.71
N PRO A 560 16.61 52.73 -20.67
CA PRO A 560 16.72 51.81 -19.52
C PRO A 560 15.37 51.49 -18.87
N ARG A 561 14.47 52.48 -18.76
CA ARG A 561 13.11 52.30 -18.23
C ARG A 561 12.27 51.37 -19.11
N ALA A 562 12.33 51.53 -20.43
CA ALA A 562 11.61 50.65 -21.36
C ALA A 562 12.18 49.22 -21.36
N LEU A 563 13.49 49.08 -21.14
CA LEU A 563 14.16 47.80 -21.01
C LEU A 563 13.73 47.07 -19.72
N ALA A 564 13.65 47.79 -18.59
CA ALA A 564 13.17 47.26 -17.32
C ALA A 564 11.72 46.74 -17.40
N TRP A 565 10.80 47.53 -17.98
CA TRP A 565 9.42 47.09 -18.18
C TRP A 565 9.29 45.87 -19.09
N ARG A 566 10.12 45.77 -20.13
CA ARG A 566 10.17 44.59 -20.99
C ARG A 566 10.71 43.38 -20.22
N GLY A 567 11.76 43.56 -19.41
CA GLY A 567 12.29 42.53 -18.53
C GLY A 567 11.19 41.98 -17.61
N LEU A 568 10.46 42.86 -16.93
CA LEU A 568 9.33 42.47 -16.07
C LEU A 568 8.25 41.71 -16.84
N GLY A 569 7.89 42.19 -18.04
CA GLY A 569 6.92 41.50 -18.91
C GLY A 569 7.37 40.10 -19.31
N TYR A 570 8.65 39.91 -19.65
CA TYR A 570 9.20 38.59 -19.98
C TYR A 570 9.35 37.68 -18.76
N THR A 571 9.62 38.24 -17.58
CA THR A 571 9.58 37.47 -16.32
C THR A 571 8.18 36.96 -16.03
N GLY A 572 7.16 37.82 -16.14
CA GLY A 572 5.76 37.39 -15.98
C GLY A 572 5.34 36.32 -16.98
N LEU A 573 5.75 36.49 -18.25
CA LEU A 573 5.48 35.49 -19.29
C LEU A 573 6.21 34.16 -19.04
N TRP A 574 7.46 34.21 -18.57
CA TRP A 574 8.21 33.01 -18.19
C TRP A 574 7.53 32.24 -17.05
N LEU A 575 7.08 32.94 -16.01
CA LEU A 575 6.34 32.31 -14.91
C LEU A 575 5.04 31.67 -15.42
N ALA A 576 4.31 32.34 -16.32
CA ALA A 576 3.12 31.75 -16.95
C ALA A 576 3.44 30.48 -17.75
N PHE A 577 4.56 30.46 -18.48
CA PHE A 577 5.04 29.28 -19.22
C PHE A 577 5.40 28.13 -18.27
N VAL A 578 6.10 28.44 -17.17
CA VAL A 578 6.48 27.46 -16.15
C VAL A 578 5.25 26.84 -15.47
N VAL A 579 4.27 27.66 -15.09
CA VAL A 579 2.99 27.21 -14.51
C VAL A 579 2.18 26.38 -15.50
N ALA A 580 2.14 26.79 -16.78
CA ALA A 580 1.44 26.03 -17.81
C ALA A 580 2.10 24.66 -18.07
N GLY A 581 3.42 24.54 -17.98
CA GLY A 581 4.12 23.24 -18.02
C GLY A 581 3.74 22.33 -16.84
N LEU A 582 3.68 22.89 -15.63
CA LEU A 582 3.23 22.17 -14.44
C LEU A 582 1.78 21.69 -14.62
N ALA A 583 0.89 22.59 -15.03
CA ALA A 583 -0.52 22.28 -15.28
C ALA A 583 -0.69 21.20 -16.36
N ALA A 584 0.10 21.24 -17.44
CA ALA A 584 0.08 20.21 -18.47
C ALA A 584 0.42 18.82 -17.92
N THR A 585 1.38 18.74 -16.99
CA THR A 585 1.80 17.50 -16.32
C THR A 585 0.71 16.93 -15.40
N VAL A 586 -0.05 17.81 -14.75
CA VAL A 586 -1.16 17.42 -13.86
C VAL A 586 -2.39 16.96 -14.64
N LEU A 587 -2.77 17.73 -15.66
CA LEU A 587 -4.08 17.63 -16.32
C LEU A 587 -4.09 16.66 -17.51
N SER A 588 -2.94 16.21 -18.00
CA SER A 588 -2.87 15.42 -19.23
C SER A 588 -1.88 14.27 -19.17
N ASP A 589 -2.26 13.17 -19.81
CA ASP A 589 -1.37 12.02 -20.08
C ASP A 589 -0.42 12.32 -21.26
N LYS A 590 -0.66 13.42 -21.98
CA LYS A 590 0.16 13.91 -23.09
C LYS A 590 0.57 15.36 -22.83
N PRO A 591 1.36 15.63 -21.77
CA PRO A 591 1.68 16.99 -21.35
C PRO A 591 2.35 17.82 -22.44
N LEU A 592 3.22 17.21 -23.26
CA LEU A 592 3.85 17.90 -24.39
C LEU A 592 2.84 18.39 -25.43
N LEU A 593 1.77 17.63 -25.71
CA LEU A 593 0.75 18.04 -26.67
C LEU A 593 -0.04 19.26 -26.16
N VAL A 594 -0.48 19.20 -24.90
CA VAL A 594 -1.17 20.32 -24.24
C VAL A 594 -0.25 21.56 -24.23
N TRP A 595 1.03 21.35 -23.95
CA TRP A 595 2.04 22.42 -23.99
C TRP A 595 2.18 23.06 -25.37
N VAL A 596 2.32 22.25 -26.42
CA VAL A 596 2.46 22.76 -27.79
C VAL A 596 1.23 23.56 -28.22
N VAL A 597 0.03 23.09 -27.88
CA VAL A 597 -1.22 23.81 -28.16
C VAL A 597 -1.27 25.15 -27.40
N PHE A 598 -0.95 25.16 -26.10
CA PHE A 598 -0.88 26.37 -25.30
C PHE A 598 0.12 27.37 -25.88
N TRP A 599 1.34 26.93 -26.16
CA TRP A 599 2.39 27.77 -26.74
C TRP A 599 1.97 28.36 -28.09
N ALA A 600 1.38 27.54 -28.97
CA ALA A 600 0.91 28.00 -30.28
C ALA A 600 -0.19 29.07 -30.15
N ALA A 601 -1.12 28.89 -29.21
CA ALA A 601 -2.17 29.87 -28.93
C ALA A 601 -1.60 31.20 -28.43
N VAL A 602 -0.72 31.18 -27.42
CA VAL A 602 -0.10 32.39 -26.86
C VAL A 602 0.75 33.11 -27.91
N THR A 603 1.51 32.35 -28.71
CA THR A 603 2.34 32.91 -29.80
C THR A 603 1.47 33.54 -30.88
N GLY A 604 0.36 32.88 -31.28
CA GLY A 604 -0.59 33.40 -32.25
C GLY A 604 -1.25 34.70 -31.80
N ILE A 605 -1.75 34.75 -30.56
CA ILE A 605 -2.33 35.96 -29.96
C ILE A 605 -1.31 37.10 -29.95
N THR A 606 -0.08 36.83 -29.53
CA THR A 606 0.99 37.83 -29.48
C THR A 606 1.36 38.32 -30.88
N ALA A 607 1.41 37.42 -31.87
CA ALA A 607 1.71 37.78 -33.25
C ALA A 607 0.63 38.70 -33.85
N LEU A 608 -0.65 38.44 -33.54
CA LEU A 608 -1.76 39.29 -33.94
C LEU A 608 -1.74 40.64 -33.22
N ALA A 609 -1.50 40.65 -31.91
CA ALA A 609 -1.43 41.88 -31.11
C ALA A 609 -0.29 42.81 -31.57
N LEU A 610 0.79 42.24 -32.11
CA LEU A 610 1.97 42.98 -32.58
C LEU A 610 2.02 43.13 -34.12
N ASN A 611 0.92 42.85 -34.83
CA ASN A 611 0.91 42.82 -36.30
C ASN A 611 1.40 44.13 -36.94
N LYS A 612 1.16 45.28 -36.29
CA LYS A 612 1.60 46.60 -36.77
C LYS A 612 3.12 46.86 -36.64
N ASN A 613 3.88 46.01 -35.94
CA ASN A 613 5.31 46.18 -35.75
C ASN A 613 6.05 44.86 -35.98
N GLY A 614 6.42 44.60 -37.24
CA GLY A 614 7.02 43.34 -37.70
C GLY A 614 8.29 42.95 -36.93
N ASP A 615 9.15 43.93 -36.62
CA ASP A 615 10.39 43.69 -35.86
C ASP A 615 10.13 43.29 -34.42
N ARG A 616 9.20 43.99 -33.74
CA ARG A 616 8.82 43.67 -32.37
C ARG A 616 8.14 42.31 -32.30
N ARG A 617 7.29 42.00 -33.29
CA ARG A 617 6.66 40.69 -33.46
C ARG A 617 7.72 39.60 -33.59
N ARG A 618 8.68 39.74 -34.51
CA ARG A 618 9.75 38.76 -34.74
C ARG A 618 10.55 38.49 -33.46
N ARG A 619 10.97 39.55 -32.76
CA ARG A 619 11.74 39.43 -31.51
C ARG A 619 10.94 38.75 -30.39
N ALA A 620 9.67 39.11 -30.23
CA ALA A 620 8.80 38.46 -29.24
C ALA A 620 8.60 36.97 -29.53
N VAL A 621 8.35 36.60 -30.80
CA VAL A 621 8.21 35.20 -31.21
C VAL A 621 9.48 34.40 -30.93
N VAL A 622 10.67 34.95 -31.19
CA VAL A 622 11.95 34.28 -30.87
C VAL A 622 12.08 34.01 -29.37
N VAL A 623 11.82 35.01 -28.52
CA VAL A 623 11.92 34.86 -27.05
C VAL A 623 10.90 33.82 -26.54
N MET A 624 9.65 33.87 -27.01
CA MET A 624 8.62 32.90 -26.62
C MET A 624 8.96 31.48 -27.09
N THR A 625 9.53 31.33 -28.29
CA THR A 625 9.95 30.02 -28.80
C THR A 625 11.08 29.45 -27.95
N LEU A 626 12.02 30.29 -27.51
CA LEU A 626 13.07 29.87 -26.58
C LEU A 626 12.49 29.38 -25.24
N MET A 627 11.56 30.15 -24.64
CA MET A 627 10.84 29.72 -23.44
C MET A 627 10.09 28.40 -23.69
N ALA A 628 9.49 28.26 -24.88
CA ALA A 628 8.76 27.06 -25.31
C ALA A 628 9.62 25.81 -25.35
N ILE A 629 10.83 25.95 -25.90
CA ILE A 629 11.82 24.88 -25.96
C ILE A 629 12.25 24.48 -24.55
N PHE A 630 12.49 25.44 -23.65
CA PHE A 630 12.87 25.13 -22.27
C PHE A 630 11.80 24.37 -21.52
N VAL A 631 10.54 24.82 -21.53
CA VAL A 631 9.47 24.05 -20.88
C VAL A 631 9.23 22.72 -21.60
N GLY A 632 9.28 22.69 -22.93
CA GLY A 632 9.12 21.46 -23.71
C GLY A 632 10.16 20.39 -23.36
N TYR A 633 11.43 20.78 -23.21
CA TYR A 633 12.51 19.90 -22.73
C TYR A 633 12.20 19.27 -21.36
N ASN A 634 11.53 20.01 -20.49
CA ASN A 634 11.15 19.54 -19.15
C ASN A 634 9.90 18.65 -19.11
N LEU A 635 9.15 18.55 -20.21
CA LEU A 635 7.95 17.71 -20.32
C LEU A 635 8.22 16.36 -21.01
N VAL A 636 9.25 16.30 -21.85
CA VAL A 636 9.80 15.06 -22.44
C VAL A 636 10.63 14.33 -21.40
#